data_AF-A0A6T7XP77-F1
#
_entry.id   AF-A0A6T7XP77-F1
#
_cell.length_a   1.000
_cell.length_b   1.000
_cell.length_c   1.000
_cell.angle_alpha   90.00
_cell.angle_beta   90.00
_cell.angle_gamma   90.00
#
_symmetry.space_group_name_H-M   'P 1'
#
loop_
_entity.id
_entity.type
_entity.pdbx_description
1 polymer ?
#
loop_
_entity_poly.entity_id
_entity_poly.type
_entity_poly.pdbx_seq_one_letter_code
_entity_poly.pdbx_strand_id
1 'polypeptide(L)'
;ARSPLHVLFLQDLWDLMSAEPAGDDVVVGEEPEYEEKLDEAPKSILMGMMRQLKVGMDLSRITLPAFILEPRSFLEKCSDFMSHGHHLLRLSEIQDPTQRMLAITRWYLSSWHLKPPGVKKPYNPILGEVYHCKWDYGNPDMGTTYYVAEQVSHHPPISSFYFVNRKRNWSMDVSLRPKSKFLGNSAASIMEGEANLHLLNYGEVYKISFPAYYVRGILIGVMRMEIR
;
A
#
# COMPACT_ATOMS: atom_id res chain seq x y z
N ALA A 1 5.01 -25.05 -25.61
CA ALA A 1 4.10 -25.33 -24.47
C ALA A 1 4.10 -24.10 -23.58
N ARG A 2 2.95 -23.44 -23.36
CA ARG A 2 2.87 -22.28 -22.46
C ARG A 2 2.97 -22.82 -21.03
N SER A 3 3.97 -22.35 -20.29
CA SER A 3 4.12 -22.60 -18.85
C SER A 3 2.82 -22.21 -18.12
N PRO A 4 2.36 -22.98 -17.11
CA PRO A 4 1.20 -22.58 -16.33
C PRO A 4 1.50 -21.27 -15.60
N LEU A 5 0.64 -20.27 -15.78
CA LEU A 5 0.61 -19.08 -14.93
C LEU A 5 0.41 -19.55 -13.48
N HIS A 6 1.45 -19.45 -12.66
CA HIS A 6 1.35 -19.66 -11.23
C HIS A 6 0.61 -18.46 -10.61
N VAL A 7 -0.73 -18.54 -10.58
CA VAL A 7 -1.57 -17.64 -9.80
C VAL A 7 -1.64 -18.21 -8.39
N LEU A 8 -0.79 -17.71 -7.49
CA LEU A 8 -0.91 -17.94 -6.05
C LEU A 8 -1.49 -16.67 -5.44
N PHE A 9 -2.65 -16.77 -4.77
CA PHE A 9 -3.19 -15.61 -4.06
C PHE A 9 -2.39 -15.43 -2.77
N LEU A 10 -1.95 -14.20 -2.47
CA LEU A 10 -1.19 -13.90 -1.25
C LEU A 10 -1.96 -14.22 0.03
N GLN A 11 -3.30 -14.31 -0.03
CA GLN A 11 -4.13 -14.82 1.06
C GLN A 11 -3.76 -16.27 1.41
N ASP A 12 -3.50 -17.11 0.40
CA ASP A 12 -3.13 -18.52 0.59
C ASP A 12 -1.78 -18.64 1.30
N LEU A 13 -0.84 -17.71 1.04
CA LEU A 13 0.47 -17.66 1.69
C LEU A 13 0.40 -17.05 3.10
N TRP A 14 -0.49 -16.08 3.34
CA TRP A 14 -0.76 -15.55 4.67
C TRP A 14 -1.36 -16.61 5.59
N ASP A 15 -2.32 -17.39 5.11
CA ASP A 15 -2.93 -18.48 5.87
C ASP A 15 -1.91 -19.61 6.14
N LEU A 16 -0.98 -19.84 5.20
CA LEU A 16 0.13 -20.79 5.37
C LEU A 16 1.19 -20.31 6.38
N MET A 17 1.48 -19.00 6.42
CA MET A 17 2.46 -18.39 7.32
C MET A 17 1.89 -18.03 8.70
N SER A 18 0.56 -17.95 8.83
CA SER A 18 -0.16 -17.77 10.10
C SER A 18 -0.37 -19.07 10.86
N ALA A 19 0.06 -20.21 10.29
CA ALA A 19 0.23 -21.44 11.04
C ALA A 19 1.35 -21.24 12.07
N GLU A 20 1.03 -21.40 13.35
CA GLU A 20 1.89 -21.07 14.49
C GLU A 20 3.33 -21.57 14.31
N PRO A 21 4.34 -20.69 14.35
CA PRO A 21 5.72 -21.13 14.44
C PRO A 21 5.98 -21.71 15.83
N ALA A 22 6.63 -22.87 15.87
CA ALA A 22 7.23 -23.38 17.10
C ALA A 22 8.29 -22.38 17.60
N GLY A 23 8.26 -22.13 18.90
CA GLY A 23 8.86 -20.98 19.56
C GLY A 23 10.29 -20.62 19.17
N ASP A 24 10.50 -19.32 18.98
CA ASP A 24 11.73 -18.61 19.30
C ASP A 24 11.33 -17.20 19.74
N ASP A 25 11.85 -16.76 20.89
CA ASP A 25 11.55 -15.46 21.50
C ASP A 25 12.05 -14.31 20.60
N VAL A 26 11.13 -13.73 19.82
CA VAL A 26 11.39 -12.49 19.10
C VAL A 26 11.36 -11.34 20.10
N VAL A 27 12.50 -10.67 20.28
CA VAL A 27 12.57 -9.40 21.03
C VAL A 27 11.77 -8.35 20.26
N VAL A 28 10.55 -8.08 20.73
CA VAL A 28 9.71 -6.99 20.24
C VAL A 28 10.32 -5.68 20.75
N GLY A 29 10.95 -4.91 19.87
CA GLY A 29 11.33 -3.53 20.17
C GLY A 29 10.07 -2.70 20.46
N GLU A 30 10.22 -1.64 21.27
CA GLU A 30 9.10 -0.76 21.65
C GLU A 30 8.27 -0.33 20.42
N GLU A 31 6.97 -0.64 20.43
CA GLU A 31 6.06 -0.24 19.37
C GLU A 31 6.01 1.30 19.32
N PRO A 32 6.23 1.94 18.15
CA PRO A 32 5.94 3.36 17.98
C PRO A 32 4.49 3.66 18.40
N GLU A 33 4.24 4.80 19.06
CA GLU A 33 2.87 5.23 19.36
C GLU A 33 2.12 5.51 18.03
N TYR A 34 1.43 4.50 17.52
CA TYR A 34 0.54 4.57 16.35
C TYR A 34 -0.86 5.12 16.69
N GLU A 35 -1.03 5.58 17.93
CA GLU A 35 -2.25 6.16 18.46
C GLU A 35 -2.25 7.67 18.23
N GLU A 36 -3.25 8.18 17.51
CA GLU A 36 -3.45 9.63 17.45
C GLU A 36 -4.41 10.07 18.55
N LYS A 37 -3.85 10.69 19.59
CA LYS A 37 -4.64 11.46 20.57
C LYS A 37 -4.87 12.86 19.98
N LEU A 38 -6.00 13.02 19.30
CA LEU A 38 -6.46 14.35 18.90
C LEU A 38 -6.87 15.17 20.12
N ASP A 39 -6.47 16.44 20.12
CA ASP A 39 -6.97 17.45 21.05
C ASP A 39 -8.51 17.59 20.95
N GLU A 40 -9.14 18.14 21.98
CA GLU A 40 -10.61 18.20 22.07
C GLU A 40 -11.28 18.93 20.90
N ALA A 41 -10.65 20.00 20.40
CA ALA A 41 -11.21 20.78 19.29
C ALA A 41 -11.21 20.01 17.94
N PRO A 42 -10.08 19.48 17.44
CA PRO A 42 -10.07 18.58 16.27
C PRO A 42 -11.00 17.38 16.42
N LYS A 43 -11.05 16.78 17.61
CA LYS A 43 -11.93 15.65 17.91
C LYS A 43 -13.41 16.02 17.80
N SER A 44 -13.82 17.18 18.31
CA SER A 44 -15.19 17.67 18.23
C SER A 44 -15.63 17.93 16.78
N ILE A 45 -14.75 18.53 15.96
CA ILE A 45 -15.01 18.75 14.52
C ILE A 45 -15.21 17.42 13.81
N LEU A 46 -14.29 16.47 14.02
CA LEU A 46 -14.37 15.14 13.40
C LEU A 46 -15.66 14.41 13.83
N MET A 47 -16.00 14.44 15.13
CA MET A 47 -17.25 13.85 15.62
C MET A 47 -18.49 14.50 14.99
N GLY A 48 -18.52 15.83 14.91
CA GLY A 48 -19.63 16.57 14.31
C GLY A 48 -19.87 16.16 12.85
N MET A 49 -18.81 16.02 12.06
CA MET A 49 -18.88 15.52 10.69
C MET A 49 -19.33 14.06 10.63
N MET A 50 -18.72 13.20 11.43
CA MET A 50 -18.96 11.75 11.39
C MET A 50 -20.38 11.39 11.84
N ARG A 51 -21.00 12.16 12.74
CA ARG A 51 -22.41 12.00 13.15
C ARG A 51 -23.41 12.28 12.02
N GLN A 52 -23.03 13.03 11.01
CA GLN A 52 -23.89 13.29 9.84
C GLN A 52 -23.89 12.11 8.86
N LEU A 53 -23.02 11.13 9.07
CA LEU A 53 -22.80 10.03 8.14
C LEU A 53 -23.65 8.82 8.49
N LYS A 54 -24.17 8.15 7.45
CA LYS A 54 -24.83 6.84 7.58
C LYS A 54 -23.81 5.72 7.37
N VAL A 55 -23.96 4.64 8.12
CA VAL A 55 -23.15 3.42 7.93
C VAL A 55 -23.29 2.94 6.48
N GLY A 56 -22.16 2.60 5.86
CA GLY A 56 -22.06 2.19 4.47
C GLY A 56 -21.83 3.34 3.48
N MET A 57 -21.91 4.60 3.93
CA MET A 57 -21.74 5.74 3.04
C MET A 57 -20.30 5.87 2.51
N ASP A 58 -20.18 6.29 1.25
CA ASP A 58 -18.91 6.53 0.56
C ASP A 58 -18.28 7.85 1.06
N LEU A 59 -17.09 7.74 1.65
CA LEU A 59 -16.37 8.87 2.21
C LEU A 59 -15.57 9.67 1.15
N SER A 60 -15.44 9.17 -0.07
CA SER A 60 -14.67 9.86 -1.13
C SER A 60 -15.27 11.20 -1.55
N ARG A 61 -16.57 11.38 -1.31
CA ARG A 61 -17.32 12.61 -1.62
C ARG A 61 -17.32 13.63 -0.47
N ILE A 62 -16.65 13.31 0.63
CA ILE A 62 -16.66 14.13 1.84
C ILE A 62 -15.29 14.73 2.02
N THR A 63 -15.24 16.05 2.12
CA THR A 63 -14.01 16.78 2.41
C THR A 63 -13.62 16.56 3.86
N LEU A 64 -12.57 15.79 4.07
CA LEU A 64 -11.97 15.54 5.37
C LEU A 64 -11.19 16.79 5.85
N PRO A 65 -11.16 17.09 7.17
CA PRO A 65 -10.38 18.22 7.67
C PRO A 65 -8.88 18.07 7.40
N ALA A 66 -8.18 19.18 7.21
CA ALA A 66 -6.75 19.16 6.90
C ALA A 66 -5.88 18.46 7.97
N PHE A 67 -6.31 18.47 9.24
CA PHE A 67 -5.56 17.85 10.32
C PHE A 67 -5.52 16.31 10.25
N ILE A 68 -6.37 15.66 9.44
CA ILE A 68 -6.26 14.21 9.17
C ILE A 68 -5.60 13.90 7.82
N LEU A 69 -5.02 14.89 7.16
CA LEU A 69 -4.30 14.72 5.90
C LEU A 69 -2.78 14.72 6.13
N GLU A 70 -2.06 13.87 5.40
CA GLU A 70 -0.60 13.99 5.26
C GLU A 70 -0.24 14.91 4.08
N PRO A 71 0.91 15.60 4.09
CA PRO A 71 1.30 16.57 3.06
C PRO A 71 1.80 15.91 1.77
N ARG A 72 1.19 14.79 1.35
CA ARG A 72 1.54 14.04 0.14
C ARG A 72 0.30 13.64 -0.63
N SER A 73 0.40 13.70 -1.95
CA SER A 73 -0.61 13.09 -2.84
C SER A 73 -0.60 11.58 -2.69
N PHE A 74 -1.72 10.91 -2.96
CA PHE A 74 -1.76 9.45 -3.04
C PHE A 74 -0.75 8.91 -4.08
N LEU A 75 -0.53 9.66 -5.18
CA LEU A 75 0.45 9.28 -6.20
C LEU A 75 1.88 9.25 -5.66
N GLU A 76 2.23 10.21 -4.81
CA GLU A 76 3.52 10.25 -4.13
C GLU A 76 3.59 9.18 -3.04
N LYS A 77 2.53 9.01 -2.24
CA LYS A 77 2.46 8.02 -1.15
C LYS A 77 2.70 6.60 -1.65
N CYS A 78 2.21 6.24 -2.84
CA CYS A 78 2.46 4.94 -3.46
C CYS A 78 3.95 4.70 -3.82
N SER A 79 4.81 5.72 -3.83
CA SER A 79 6.25 5.52 -3.96
C SER A 79 6.88 4.88 -2.71
N ASP A 80 6.20 4.91 -1.55
CA ASP A 80 6.66 4.26 -0.32
C ASP A 80 6.80 2.72 -0.48
N PHE A 81 6.13 2.10 -1.45
CA PHE A 81 6.32 0.67 -1.81
C PHE A 81 7.75 0.33 -2.24
N MET A 82 8.57 1.34 -2.54
CA MET A 82 9.98 1.18 -2.88
C MET A 82 10.93 1.45 -1.72
N SER A 83 10.44 1.61 -0.49
CA SER A 83 11.28 1.79 0.71
C SER A 83 12.33 0.69 0.87
N HIS A 84 11.95 -0.54 0.51
CA HIS A 84 12.82 -1.71 0.48
C HIS A 84 12.96 -2.26 -0.94
N GLY A 85 12.98 -1.36 -1.93
CA GLY A 85 13.05 -1.71 -3.35
C GLY A 85 14.29 -2.53 -3.75
N HIS A 86 15.31 -2.58 -2.89
CA HIS A 86 16.51 -3.40 -3.07
C HIS A 86 16.19 -4.91 -3.16
N HIS A 87 15.08 -5.38 -2.53
CA HIS A 87 14.62 -6.76 -2.65
C HIS A 87 14.21 -7.13 -4.09
N LEU A 88 13.72 -6.18 -4.88
CA LEU A 88 13.34 -6.42 -6.28
C LEU A 88 14.54 -6.52 -7.22
N LEU A 89 15.69 -5.93 -6.87
CA LEU A 89 16.86 -5.82 -7.75
C LEU A 89 17.47 -7.17 -8.11
N ARG A 90 17.31 -8.18 -7.26
CA ARG A 90 17.93 -9.50 -7.42
C ARG A 90 16.98 -10.55 -7.97
N LEU A 91 15.71 -10.21 -8.22
CA LEU A 91 14.72 -11.18 -8.69
C LEU A 91 15.14 -11.86 -10.00
N SER A 92 15.78 -11.11 -10.91
CA SER A 92 16.28 -11.64 -12.18
C SER A 92 17.48 -12.60 -12.06
N GLU A 93 18.09 -12.69 -10.87
CA GLU A 93 19.25 -13.55 -10.62
C GLU A 93 18.84 -14.90 -9.98
N ILE A 94 17.69 -14.94 -9.33
CA ILE A 94 17.21 -16.10 -8.56
C ILE A 94 16.60 -17.14 -9.52
N GLN A 95 17.29 -18.26 -9.71
CA GLN A 95 16.84 -19.32 -10.63
C GLN A 95 15.67 -20.14 -10.09
N ASP A 96 15.63 -20.39 -8.78
CA ASP A 96 14.56 -21.17 -8.16
C ASP A 96 13.25 -20.36 -8.04
N PRO A 97 12.12 -20.81 -8.63
CA PRO A 97 10.85 -20.09 -8.58
C PRO A 97 10.30 -19.88 -7.17
N THR A 98 10.55 -20.81 -6.24
CA THR A 98 10.09 -20.72 -4.85
C THR A 98 10.84 -19.60 -4.12
N GLN A 99 12.16 -19.53 -4.29
CA GLN A 99 12.98 -18.44 -3.74
C GLN A 99 12.61 -17.08 -4.34
N ARG A 100 12.23 -17.03 -5.64
CA ARG A 100 11.68 -15.80 -6.24
C ARG A 100 10.40 -15.36 -5.55
N MET A 101 9.45 -16.28 -5.36
CA MET A 101 8.20 -15.99 -4.67
C MET A 101 8.46 -15.47 -3.24
N LEU A 102 9.34 -16.13 -2.49
CA LEU A 102 9.72 -15.69 -1.14
C LEU A 102 10.34 -14.28 -1.13
N ALA A 103 11.17 -13.94 -2.12
CA ALA A 103 11.76 -12.61 -2.26
C ALA A 103 10.70 -11.54 -2.58
N ILE A 104 9.73 -11.84 -3.45
CA ILE A 104 8.61 -10.96 -3.76
C ILE A 104 7.73 -10.74 -2.53
N THR A 105 7.40 -11.80 -1.79
CA THR A 105 6.63 -11.72 -0.55
C THR A 105 7.36 -10.88 0.50
N ARG A 106 8.68 -11.06 0.65
CA ARG A 106 9.51 -10.25 1.56
C ARG A 106 9.45 -8.76 1.19
N TRP A 107 9.66 -8.42 -0.07
CA TRP A 107 9.52 -7.03 -0.55
C TRP A 107 8.13 -6.47 -0.21
N TYR A 108 7.10 -7.22 -0.57
CA TYR A 108 5.72 -6.80 -0.38
C TYR A 108 5.41 -6.51 1.09
N LEU A 109 5.69 -7.46 1.99
CA LEU A 109 5.43 -7.31 3.44
C LEU A 109 6.26 -6.19 4.07
N SER A 110 7.50 -6.00 3.61
CA SER A 110 8.35 -4.92 4.09
C SER A 110 7.82 -3.52 3.76
N SER A 111 6.87 -3.38 2.82
CA SER A 111 6.41 -2.06 2.34
C SER A 111 5.34 -1.39 3.22
N TRP A 112 4.80 -2.09 4.23
CA TRP A 112 3.61 -1.64 4.97
C TRP A 112 3.89 -0.92 6.30
N HIS A 113 5.15 -0.90 6.74
CA HIS A 113 5.55 -0.30 8.03
C HIS A 113 5.68 1.23 7.97
N LEU A 114 5.86 1.82 6.78
CA LEU A 114 6.00 3.28 6.63
C LEU A 114 4.65 3.99 6.78
N LYS A 115 4.40 4.48 7.99
CA LYS A 115 3.20 5.23 8.35
C LYS A 115 3.60 6.57 8.96
N PRO A 116 2.92 7.68 8.60
CA PRO A 116 3.11 8.94 9.31
C PRO A 116 2.69 8.78 10.78
N PRO A 117 3.22 9.61 11.70
CA PRO A 117 2.74 9.62 13.08
C PRO A 117 1.24 9.98 13.10
N GLY A 118 0.46 9.16 13.80
CA GLY A 118 -0.99 9.27 13.89
C GLY A 118 -1.76 8.71 12.68
N VAL A 119 -3.05 9.05 12.60
CA VAL A 119 -3.97 8.57 11.56
C VAL A 119 -4.13 9.65 10.48
N LYS A 120 -3.23 9.60 9.49
CA LYS A 120 -3.28 10.51 8.34
C LYS A 120 -3.66 9.78 7.05
N LYS A 121 -4.38 10.48 6.18
CA LYS A 121 -4.72 10.06 4.81
C LYS A 121 -3.98 10.94 3.80
N PRO A 122 -3.42 10.40 2.70
CA PRO A 122 -2.89 11.24 1.63
C PRO A 122 -3.99 12.06 0.94
N TYR A 123 -3.59 13.15 0.28
CA TYR A 123 -4.48 13.92 -0.56
C TYR A 123 -5.03 13.07 -1.70
N ASN A 124 -6.32 13.23 -1.99
CA ASN A 124 -6.96 12.61 -3.15
C ASN A 124 -6.48 13.34 -4.41
N PRO A 125 -5.80 12.68 -5.36
CA PRO A 125 -5.24 13.37 -6.51
C PRO A 125 -6.32 13.97 -7.41
N ILE A 126 -6.00 15.08 -8.07
CA ILE A 126 -6.88 15.66 -9.10
C ILE A 126 -6.77 14.87 -10.40
N LEU A 127 -7.80 14.94 -11.28
CA LEU A 127 -7.74 14.28 -12.58
C LEU A 127 -6.56 14.78 -13.42
N GLY A 128 -5.76 13.86 -13.95
CA GLY A 128 -4.57 14.18 -14.75
C GLY A 128 -3.36 14.62 -13.92
N GLU A 129 -3.43 14.57 -12.57
CA GLU A 129 -2.25 14.73 -11.74
C GLU A 129 -1.23 13.64 -12.06
N VAL A 130 0.05 14.04 -12.18
CA VAL A 130 1.16 13.13 -12.46
C VAL A 130 2.22 13.30 -11.38
N TYR A 131 2.76 12.19 -10.91
CA TYR A 131 3.95 12.16 -10.07
C TYR A 131 4.99 11.22 -10.68
N HIS A 132 6.25 11.60 -10.65
CA HIS A 132 7.34 10.76 -11.09
C HIS A 132 8.55 10.90 -10.18
N CYS A 133 9.24 9.80 -9.95
CA CYS A 133 10.51 9.81 -9.24
C CYS A 133 11.39 8.64 -9.72
N LYS A 134 12.59 8.55 -9.15
CA LYS A 134 13.52 7.46 -9.44
C LYS A 134 14.33 7.10 -8.20
N TRP A 135 14.82 5.86 -8.18
CA TRP A 135 15.78 5.38 -7.19
C TRP A 135 17.09 5.03 -7.89
N ASP A 136 18.15 5.72 -7.49
CA ASP A 136 19.53 5.42 -7.85
C ASP A 136 20.19 4.69 -6.67
N TYR A 137 20.66 3.47 -6.89
CA TYR A 137 21.14 2.59 -5.80
C TYR A 137 22.64 2.72 -5.51
N GLY A 138 23.31 3.75 -6.03
CA GLY A 138 24.75 3.99 -5.84
C GLY A 138 25.70 2.96 -6.49
N ASN A 139 25.16 1.87 -7.04
CA ASN A 139 25.90 0.85 -7.78
C ASN A 139 25.42 0.83 -9.25
N PRO A 140 26.30 1.11 -10.23
CA PRO A 140 25.94 1.07 -11.65
C PRO A 140 25.33 -0.26 -12.10
N ASP A 141 25.69 -1.38 -11.48
CA ASP A 141 25.15 -2.71 -11.77
C ASP A 141 23.69 -2.88 -11.38
N MET A 142 23.23 -2.13 -10.39
CA MET A 142 21.84 -2.10 -9.96
C MET A 142 20.92 -1.34 -10.93
N GLY A 143 21.49 -0.45 -11.74
CA GLY A 143 20.74 0.45 -12.62
C GLY A 143 19.88 1.45 -11.83
N THR A 144 18.90 2.04 -12.52
CA THR A 144 17.94 2.99 -11.95
C THR A 144 16.55 2.39 -12.06
N THR A 145 15.78 2.48 -10.98
CA THR A 145 14.34 2.20 -11.02
C THR A 145 13.59 3.50 -11.25
N TYR A 146 12.77 3.55 -12.30
CA TYR A 146 11.89 4.69 -12.60
C TYR A 146 10.48 4.40 -12.13
N TYR A 147 9.78 5.45 -11.69
CA TYR A 147 8.39 5.43 -11.30
C TYR A 147 7.63 6.59 -11.93
N VAL A 148 6.46 6.28 -12.50
CA VAL A 148 5.50 7.25 -13.01
C VAL A 148 4.12 6.84 -12.52
N ALA A 149 3.35 7.81 -12.06
CA ALA A 149 2.00 7.64 -11.57
C ALA A 149 1.09 8.74 -12.14
N GLU A 150 -0.15 8.38 -12.45
CA GLU A 150 -1.16 9.30 -12.96
C GLU A 150 -2.54 9.01 -12.34
N GLN A 151 -3.27 10.07 -12.01
CA GLN A 151 -4.68 9.98 -11.70
C GLN A 151 -5.52 9.95 -12.98
N VAL A 152 -5.85 8.74 -13.45
CA VAL A 152 -6.54 8.52 -14.73
C VAL A 152 -8.05 8.69 -14.66
N SER A 153 -8.64 8.70 -13.46
CA SER A 153 -10.07 8.97 -13.24
C SER A 153 -10.31 9.57 -11.86
N HIS A 154 -11.27 10.48 -11.72
CA HIS A 154 -11.63 11.09 -10.42
C HIS A 154 -12.97 10.57 -9.86
N HIS A 155 -13.91 10.17 -10.72
CA HIS A 155 -15.21 9.64 -10.31
C HIS A 155 -15.59 8.39 -11.14
N PRO A 156 -15.20 7.18 -10.71
CA PRO A 156 -14.51 6.86 -9.44
C PRO A 156 -13.01 7.24 -9.46
N PRO A 157 -12.35 7.40 -8.29
CA PRO A 157 -10.92 7.67 -8.23
C PRO A 157 -10.16 6.43 -8.68
N ILE A 158 -9.40 6.53 -9.77
CA ILE A 158 -8.50 5.48 -10.25
C ILE A 158 -7.13 6.12 -10.51
N SER A 159 -6.11 5.55 -9.90
CA SER A 159 -4.71 5.90 -10.11
C SER A 159 -4.00 4.75 -10.79
N SER A 160 -3.18 5.04 -11.79
CA SER A 160 -2.31 4.06 -12.44
C SER A 160 -0.85 4.38 -12.13
N PHE A 161 -0.05 3.34 -12.00
CA PHE A 161 1.35 3.42 -11.61
C PHE A 161 2.17 2.48 -12.47
N TYR A 162 3.39 2.90 -12.79
CA TYR A 162 4.34 2.09 -13.52
C TYR A 162 5.73 2.22 -12.92
N PHE A 163 6.32 1.08 -12.59
CA PHE A 163 7.69 0.94 -12.12
C PHE A 163 8.49 0.16 -13.14
N VAL A 164 9.74 0.54 -13.38
CA VAL A 164 10.62 -0.22 -14.27
C VAL A 164 12.08 -0.11 -13.88
N ASN A 165 12.77 -1.25 -13.90
CA ASN A 165 14.22 -1.29 -13.90
C ASN A 165 14.69 -2.17 -15.06
N ARG A 166 15.08 -1.52 -16.16
CA ARG A 166 15.47 -2.21 -17.40
C ARG A 166 16.74 -3.04 -17.22
N LYS A 167 17.71 -2.58 -16.41
CA LYS A 167 18.96 -3.31 -16.17
C LYS A 167 18.71 -4.60 -15.37
N ARG A 168 17.68 -4.60 -14.51
CA ARG A 168 17.25 -5.75 -13.71
C ARG A 168 16.10 -6.54 -14.32
N ASN A 169 15.75 -6.30 -15.59
CA ASN A 169 14.76 -7.07 -16.35
C ASN A 169 13.40 -7.25 -15.64
N TRP A 170 12.94 -6.22 -14.92
CA TRP A 170 11.60 -6.24 -14.34
C TRP A 170 10.86 -4.93 -14.55
N SER A 171 9.53 -5.03 -14.61
CA SER A 171 8.62 -3.90 -14.60
C SER A 171 7.38 -4.25 -13.79
N MET A 172 6.69 -3.26 -13.27
CA MET A 172 5.44 -3.45 -12.54
C MET A 172 4.43 -2.40 -12.96
N ASP A 173 3.26 -2.82 -13.42
CA ASP A 173 2.10 -1.96 -13.62
C ASP A 173 1.11 -2.16 -12.48
N VAL A 174 0.47 -1.08 -12.07
CA VAL A 174 -0.51 -1.10 -10.99
C VAL A 174 -1.69 -0.21 -11.38
N SER A 175 -2.90 -0.65 -11.07
CA SER A 175 -4.09 0.19 -11.11
C SER A 175 -4.82 0.04 -9.79
N LEU A 176 -5.04 1.14 -9.08
CA LEU A 176 -5.75 1.15 -7.81
C LEU A 176 -6.97 2.06 -7.87
N ARG A 177 -8.07 1.55 -7.34
CA ARG A 177 -9.32 2.26 -7.09
C ARG A 177 -9.63 2.20 -5.59
N PRO A 178 -9.21 3.21 -4.81
CA PRO A 178 -9.55 3.27 -3.39
C PRO A 178 -11.06 3.53 -3.23
N LYS A 179 -11.73 2.69 -2.44
CA LYS A 179 -13.12 2.86 -2.00
C LYS A 179 -13.15 3.12 -0.50
N SER A 180 -13.48 4.34 -0.13
CA SER A 180 -13.60 4.72 1.29
C SER A 180 -15.03 4.51 1.78
N LYS A 181 -15.21 3.78 2.89
CA LYS A 181 -16.53 3.51 3.49
C LYS A 181 -16.56 3.90 4.96
N PHE A 182 -17.64 4.57 5.38
CA PHE A 182 -17.95 4.78 6.79
C PHE A 182 -18.63 3.55 7.37
N LEU A 183 -18.15 3.06 8.51
CA LEU A 183 -18.61 1.83 9.17
C LEU A 183 -19.08 2.09 10.62
N GLY A 184 -19.45 3.33 10.96
CA GLY A 184 -19.85 3.72 12.32
C GLY A 184 -18.64 4.17 13.15
N ASN A 185 -18.23 3.40 14.16
CA ASN A 185 -17.00 3.71 14.91
C ASN A 185 -15.71 3.36 14.15
N SER A 186 -15.79 3.21 12.84
CA SER A 186 -14.66 2.90 11.97
C SER A 186 -14.88 3.46 10.58
N ALA A 187 -13.79 3.61 9.83
CA ALA A 187 -13.81 3.83 8.40
C ALA A 187 -12.85 2.84 7.75
N ALA A 188 -13.13 2.47 6.50
CA ALA A 188 -12.27 1.59 5.73
C ALA A 188 -11.87 2.26 4.41
N SER A 189 -10.65 2.02 3.96
CA SER A 189 -10.21 2.25 2.59
C SER A 189 -9.91 0.89 1.97
N ILE A 190 -10.83 0.43 1.12
CA ILE A 190 -10.70 -0.82 0.38
C ILE A 190 -9.95 -0.51 -0.91
N MET A 191 -8.79 -1.13 -1.11
CA MET A 191 -8.01 -0.96 -2.33
C MET A 191 -8.46 -1.98 -3.37
N GLU A 192 -9.26 -1.55 -4.34
CA GLU A 192 -9.59 -2.39 -5.49
C GLU A 192 -8.51 -2.27 -6.57
N GLY A 193 -8.17 -3.38 -7.22
CA GLY A 193 -7.16 -3.44 -8.25
C GLY A 193 -6.03 -4.39 -7.90
N GLU A 194 -5.02 -4.43 -8.78
CA GLU A 194 -3.88 -5.32 -8.64
C GLU A 194 -2.62 -4.66 -9.18
N ALA A 195 -1.47 -5.13 -8.70
CA ALA A 195 -0.17 -4.91 -9.29
C ALA A 195 0.25 -6.16 -10.06
N ASN A 196 0.78 -5.98 -11.26
CA ASN A 196 1.37 -7.03 -12.08
C ASN A 196 2.88 -6.81 -12.14
N LEU A 197 3.65 -7.62 -11.41
CA LEU A 197 5.11 -7.62 -11.49
C LEU A 197 5.57 -8.59 -12.57
N HIS A 198 6.25 -8.07 -13.59
CA HIS A 198 6.76 -8.82 -14.72
C HIS A 198 8.25 -9.08 -14.52
N LEU A 199 8.65 -10.35 -14.55
CA LEU A 199 10.05 -10.76 -14.64
C LEU A 199 10.36 -11.17 -16.08
N LEU A 200 10.92 -10.24 -16.83
CA LEU A 200 11.02 -10.31 -18.30
C LEU A 200 11.94 -11.42 -18.77
N ASN A 201 12.97 -11.74 -17.99
CA ASN A 201 13.92 -12.81 -18.30
C ASN A 201 13.33 -14.21 -18.12
N TYR A 202 12.31 -14.37 -17.26
CA TYR A 202 11.62 -15.64 -17.04
C TYR A 202 10.29 -15.73 -17.81
N GLY A 203 9.77 -14.61 -18.32
CA GLY A 203 8.44 -14.56 -18.91
C GLY A 203 7.32 -14.78 -17.88
N GLU A 204 7.57 -14.40 -16.63
CA GLU A 204 6.68 -14.60 -15.49
C GLU A 204 5.94 -13.32 -15.11
N VAL A 205 4.71 -13.47 -14.63
CA VAL A 205 3.89 -12.38 -14.09
C VAL A 205 3.37 -12.78 -12.72
N TYR A 206 3.65 -11.95 -11.72
CA TYR A 206 3.18 -12.10 -10.35
C TYR A 206 2.09 -11.07 -10.07
N LYS A 207 0.90 -11.56 -9.71
CA LYS A 207 -0.24 -10.72 -9.38
C LYS A 207 -0.29 -10.45 -7.88
N ILE A 208 -0.35 -9.18 -7.51
CA ILE A 208 -0.29 -8.72 -6.13
C ILE A 208 -1.57 -7.93 -5.85
N SER A 209 -2.36 -8.40 -4.89
CA SER A 209 -3.49 -7.66 -4.34
C SER A 209 -3.04 -6.71 -3.23
N PHE A 210 -3.93 -5.82 -2.80
CA PHE A 210 -3.66 -4.87 -1.72
C PHE A 210 -4.70 -5.06 -0.61
N PRO A 211 -4.29 -5.07 0.67
CA PRO A 211 -5.18 -5.19 1.81
C PRO A 211 -6.05 -3.94 1.96
N ALA A 212 -7.10 -4.08 2.76
CA ALA A 212 -7.91 -2.95 3.18
C ALA A 212 -7.29 -2.28 4.42
N TYR A 213 -7.34 -0.96 4.44
CA TYR A 213 -6.98 -0.18 5.61
C TYR A 213 -8.21 0.16 6.42
N TYR A 214 -8.11 0.08 7.74
CA TYR A 214 -9.18 0.46 8.65
C TYR A 214 -8.68 1.51 9.62
N VAL A 215 -9.50 2.53 9.85
CA VAL A 215 -9.36 3.44 10.98
C VAL A 215 -10.42 3.06 11.99
N ARG A 216 -10.01 2.75 13.23
CA ARG A 216 -10.89 2.46 14.36
C ARG A 216 -10.95 3.66 15.30
N GLY A 217 -11.98 3.70 16.15
CA GLY A 217 -12.05 4.67 17.25
C GLY A 217 -12.38 6.10 16.81
N ILE A 218 -12.98 6.28 15.64
CA ILE A 218 -13.30 7.61 15.07
C ILE A 218 -14.26 8.40 15.96
N LEU A 219 -15.21 7.72 16.60
CA LEU A 219 -16.22 8.34 17.46
C LEU A 219 -15.97 8.06 18.94
N ILE A 220 -15.59 6.83 19.27
CA ILE A 220 -15.43 6.35 20.64
C ILE A 220 -14.11 5.58 20.73
N GLY A 221 -13.22 6.04 21.62
CA GLY A 221 -11.89 5.46 21.86
C GLY A 221 -10.75 6.32 21.29
N VAL A 222 -9.58 5.70 21.16
CA VAL A 222 -8.38 6.29 20.53
C VAL A 222 -8.32 5.84 19.08
N MET A 223 -7.97 6.76 18.19
CA MET A 223 -7.87 6.44 16.76
C MET A 223 -6.63 5.62 16.48
N ARG A 224 -6.82 4.51 15.74
CA ARG A 224 -5.74 3.62 15.32
C ARG A 224 -5.96 3.09 13.91
N MET A 225 -4.87 2.77 13.22
CA MET A 225 -4.87 2.22 11.87
C MET A 225 -4.56 0.72 11.87
N GLU A 226 -5.42 -0.07 11.24
CA GLU A 226 -5.28 -1.53 11.08
C GLU A 226 -5.21 -1.89 9.58
N ILE A 227 -4.43 -2.91 9.24
CA ILE A 227 -4.39 -3.52 7.91
C ILE A 227 -5.10 -4.88 8.03
N ARG A 228 -6.00 -5.20 7.09
CA ARG A 228 -6.69 -6.49 7.00
C ARG A 228 -6.83 -6.99 5.58
#